data_AF-A0A6I9PLU4-F1
#
_entry.id   AF-A0A6I9PLU4-F1
#
_cell.length_a   1.000
_cell.length_b   1.000
_cell.length_c   1.000
_cell.angle_alpha   90.00
_cell.angle_beta   90.00
_cell.angle_gamma   90.00
#
_symmetry.space_group_name_H-M   'P 1'
#
loop_
_entity.id
_entity.type
_entity.pdbx_description
1 polymer ?
#
loop_
_entity_poly.entity_id
_entity_poly.type
_entity_poly.pdbx_seq_one_letter_code
_entity_poly.pdbx_strand_id
1 'polypeptide(L)'
;SVCPLSAGESFLSLSADIEASYKEYLSNYSNVTVLENSYKQKEMLWDDIVRVIKASAPEVNATSLTFFLVMPVQRIARYPLLLQTIQKHTDRQHPAYALLEHTAHTSIALNCRINEYKRFREVADKYKKTETLSMKDKMNRLNTHSIAKKTARLSQQIKHETGIKPKVRHQCLHAGSC
;
A
#
# COMPACT_ATOMS: atom_id res chain seq x y z
N SER A 1 -13.77 -37.93 8.48
CA SER A 1 -13.37 -38.02 7.06
C SER A 1 -14.03 -36.89 6.31
N VAL A 2 -13.27 -35.94 5.75
CA VAL A 2 -13.88 -34.86 4.94
C VAL A 2 -14.31 -35.47 3.60
N CYS A 3 -15.60 -35.48 3.30
CA CYS A 3 -16.09 -35.96 2.01
C CYS A 3 -15.61 -35.01 0.89
N PRO A 4 -14.92 -35.51 -0.15
CA PRO A 4 -14.43 -34.68 -1.25
C PRO A 4 -15.54 -33.89 -1.96
N LEU A 5 -16.77 -34.42 -1.97
CA LEU A 5 -17.96 -33.74 -2.48
C LEU A 5 -18.25 -32.42 -1.73
N SER A 6 -18.37 -32.51 -0.40
CA SER A 6 -18.66 -31.35 0.46
C SER A 6 -17.57 -30.28 0.39
N ALA A 7 -16.30 -30.67 0.25
CA ALA A 7 -15.19 -29.74 0.12
C ALA A 7 -15.21 -28.96 -1.21
N GLY A 8 -15.53 -29.64 -2.32
CA GLY A 8 -15.65 -29.01 -3.64
C GLY A 8 -16.80 -28.01 -3.71
N GLU A 9 -17.98 -28.44 -3.25
CA GLU A 9 -19.19 -27.59 -3.19
C GLU A 9 -18.96 -26.34 -2.34
N SER A 10 -18.37 -26.51 -1.16
CA SER A 10 -18.07 -25.39 -0.25
C SER A 10 -17.10 -24.38 -0.87
N PHE A 11 -16.07 -24.84 -1.57
CA PHE A 11 -15.15 -23.94 -2.25
C PHE A 11 -15.85 -23.15 -3.36
N LEU A 12 -16.68 -23.83 -4.16
CA LEU A 12 -17.41 -23.19 -5.26
C LEU A 12 -18.41 -22.15 -4.72
N SER A 13 -19.16 -22.48 -3.66
CA SER A 13 -20.13 -21.54 -3.07
C SER A 13 -19.46 -20.30 -2.50
N LEU A 14 -18.25 -20.44 -1.94
CA LEU A 14 -17.48 -19.33 -1.36
C LEU A 14 -16.59 -18.60 -2.37
N SER A 15 -16.46 -19.11 -3.60
CA SER A 15 -15.45 -18.63 -4.56
C SER A 15 -15.61 -17.14 -4.90
N ALA A 16 -16.84 -16.64 -5.01
CA ALA A 16 -17.10 -15.23 -5.27
C ALA A 16 -16.68 -14.33 -4.09
N ASP A 17 -16.99 -14.74 -2.87
CA ASP A 17 -16.64 -14.00 -1.65
C ASP A 17 -15.13 -14.01 -1.41
N ILE A 18 -14.47 -15.14 -1.68
CA ILE A 18 -13.02 -15.27 -1.68
C ILE A 18 -12.44 -14.28 -2.69
N GLU A 19 -12.93 -14.27 -3.93
CA GLU A 19 -12.41 -13.37 -4.96
C GLU A 19 -12.55 -11.89 -4.56
N ALA A 20 -13.72 -11.47 -4.06
CA ALA A 20 -13.95 -10.09 -3.64
C ALA A 20 -13.01 -9.68 -2.49
N SER A 21 -12.96 -10.49 -1.43
CA SER A 21 -12.14 -10.22 -0.25
C SER A 21 -10.64 -10.16 -0.59
N TYR A 22 -10.16 -11.09 -1.42
CA TYR A 22 -8.76 -11.14 -1.81
C TYR A 22 -8.36 -10.01 -2.76
N LYS A 23 -9.24 -9.58 -3.66
CA LYS A 23 -9.00 -8.41 -4.51
C LYS A 23 -8.79 -7.15 -3.67
N GLU A 24 -9.66 -6.91 -2.70
CA GLU A 24 -9.53 -5.78 -1.79
C GLU A 24 -8.25 -5.87 -0.96
N TYR A 25 -8.03 -7.00 -0.28
CA TYR A 25 -6.86 -7.23 0.55
C TYR A 25 -5.54 -7.02 -0.23
N LEU A 26 -5.41 -7.65 -1.39
CA LEU A 26 -4.19 -7.58 -2.20
C LEU A 26 -3.97 -6.21 -2.84
N SER A 27 -5.03 -5.46 -3.13
CA SER A 27 -4.91 -4.08 -3.62
C SER A 27 -4.34 -3.14 -2.56
N ASN A 28 -4.60 -3.41 -1.28
CA ASN A 28 -4.09 -2.63 -0.16
C ASN A 28 -2.77 -3.15 0.42
N TYR A 29 -2.35 -4.37 0.07
CA TYR A 29 -1.16 -5.01 0.61
C TYR A 29 0.13 -4.19 0.38
N SER A 30 0.26 -3.52 -0.78
CA SER A 30 1.39 -2.63 -1.06
C SER A 30 1.46 -1.43 -0.11
N ASN A 31 0.31 -0.88 0.29
CA ASN A 31 0.22 0.23 1.23
C ASN A 31 0.60 -0.22 2.64
N VAL A 32 0.22 -1.44 3.04
CA VAL A 32 0.58 -2.05 4.31
C VAL A 32 2.11 -2.15 4.45
N THR A 33 2.80 -2.63 3.41
CA THR A 33 4.27 -2.73 3.43
C THR A 33 4.94 -1.35 3.59
N VAL A 34 4.42 -0.32 2.91
CA VAL A 34 4.91 1.05 3.05
C VAL A 34 4.69 1.57 4.47
N LEU A 35 3.50 1.33 5.03
CA LEU A 35 3.13 1.77 6.36
C LEU A 35 4.00 1.10 7.44
N GLU A 36 4.20 -0.21 7.36
CA GLU A 36 5.06 -0.94 8.29
C GLU A 36 6.51 -0.43 8.24
N ASN A 37 7.03 -0.19 7.03
CA ASN A 37 8.37 0.41 6.87
C ASN A 37 8.46 1.80 7.49
N SER A 38 7.38 2.60 7.47
CA SER A 38 7.34 3.91 8.13
C SER A 38 7.35 3.81 9.66
N TYR A 39 6.72 2.77 10.23
CA TYR A 39 6.75 2.52 11.67
C TYR A 39 8.11 2.02 12.14
N LYS A 40 8.80 1.21 11.33
CA LYS A 40 10.18 0.78 11.62
C LYS A 40 11.17 1.93 11.75
N GLN A 41 10.89 3.10 11.16
CA GLN A 41 11.72 4.30 11.35
C GLN A 41 11.54 4.96 12.72
N LYS A 42 10.53 4.54 13.50
CA LYS A 42 10.20 5.07 14.82
C LYS A 42 10.45 3.98 15.86
N GLU A 43 11.69 3.87 16.32
CA GLU A 43 12.18 2.78 17.17
C GLU A 43 11.27 2.48 18.37
N MET A 44 10.93 3.49 19.18
CA MET A 44 10.03 3.34 20.34
C MET A 44 8.67 2.73 19.98
N LEU A 45 8.06 3.21 18.88
CA LEU A 45 6.77 2.70 18.41
C LEU A 45 6.90 1.28 17.86
N TRP A 46 8.01 1.00 17.16
CA TRP A 46 8.26 -0.31 16.60
C TRP A 46 8.46 -1.37 17.69
N ASP A 47 9.17 -1.03 18.77
CA ASP A 47 9.36 -1.92 19.92
C ASP A 47 8.03 -2.25 20.61
N ASP A 48 7.14 -1.25 20.77
CA ASP A 48 5.77 -1.47 21.25
C ASP A 48 4.99 -2.42 20.35
N ILE A 49 5.05 -2.22 19.04
CA ILE A 49 4.39 -3.09 18.05
C ILE A 49 4.94 -4.52 18.14
N VAL A 50 6.26 -4.70 18.17
CA VAL A 50 6.89 -6.02 18.26
C VAL A 50 6.50 -6.72 19.57
N ARG A 51 6.45 -5.99 20.68
CA ARG A 51 5.99 -6.51 21.98
C ARG A 51 4.56 -7.05 21.88
N VAL A 52 3.66 -6.28 21.29
CA VAL A 52 2.25 -6.69 21.09
C VAL A 52 2.15 -7.89 20.16
N ILE A 53 2.92 -7.93 19.06
CA ILE A 53 2.95 -9.06 18.13
C ILE A 53 3.37 -10.34 18.85
N LYS A 54 4.48 -10.30 19.60
CA LYS A 54 4.97 -11.46 20.36
C LYS A 54 4.00 -11.91 21.44
N ALA A 55 3.31 -10.98 22.10
CA ALA A 55 2.29 -11.30 23.09
C ALA A 55 1.03 -11.91 22.46
N SER A 56 0.68 -11.52 21.23
CA SER A 56 -0.54 -11.99 20.54
C SER A 56 -0.38 -13.39 19.92
N ALA A 57 0.84 -13.77 19.56
CA ALA A 57 1.15 -15.08 18.96
C ALA A 57 2.51 -15.59 19.47
N PRO A 58 2.61 -15.95 20.77
CA PRO A 58 3.87 -16.33 21.42
C PRO A 58 4.53 -17.56 20.77
N GLU A 59 3.74 -18.45 20.19
CA GLU A 59 4.18 -19.65 19.50
C GLU A 59 4.82 -19.40 18.13
N VAL A 60 4.59 -18.23 17.52
CA VAL A 60 4.98 -17.95 16.13
C VAL A 60 6.36 -17.25 16.04
N ASN A 61 6.95 -16.81 17.16
CA ASN A 61 8.20 -16.02 17.22
C ASN A 61 8.29 -14.93 16.13
N ALA A 62 7.16 -14.34 15.77
CA ALA A 62 7.08 -13.33 14.73
C ALA A 62 7.54 -11.98 15.27
N THR A 63 8.26 -11.24 14.44
CA THR A 63 8.79 -9.91 14.76
C THR A 63 8.25 -8.82 13.83
N SER A 64 7.35 -9.18 12.91
CA SER A 64 6.86 -8.27 11.87
C SER A 64 5.43 -8.63 11.49
N LEU A 65 4.61 -7.60 11.25
CA LEU A 65 3.24 -7.78 10.77
C LEU A 65 3.22 -8.39 9.37
N THR A 66 4.19 -8.03 8.51
CA THR A 66 4.36 -8.65 7.18
C THR A 66 4.40 -10.17 7.25
N PHE A 67 4.96 -10.77 8.31
CA PHE A 67 5.01 -12.24 8.45
C PHE A 67 3.61 -12.88 8.43
N PHE A 68 2.63 -12.26 9.09
CA PHE A 68 1.25 -12.75 9.07
C PHE A 68 0.53 -12.32 7.80
N LEU A 69 0.77 -11.09 7.34
CA LEU A 69 0.02 -10.49 6.24
C LEU A 69 0.39 -11.11 4.88
N VAL A 70 1.54 -11.77 4.76
CA VAL A 70 1.89 -12.55 3.56
C VAL A 70 1.13 -13.88 3.49
N MET A 71 0.63 -14.41 4.61
CA MET A 71 -0.02 -15.73 4.63
C MET A 71 -1.27 -15.82 3.75
N PRO A 72 -2.20 -14.83 3.73
CA PRO A 72 -3.30 -14.82 2.77
C PRO A 72 -2.79 -14.84 1.31
N VAL A 73 -1.78 -14.04 0.99
CA VAL A 73 -1.18 -13.97 -0.36
C VAL A 73 -0.64 -15.34 -0.79
N GLN A 74 -0.05 -16.09 0.12
CA GLN A 74 0.39 -17.46 -0.16
C GLN A 74 -0.80 -18.43 -0.26
N ARG A 75 -1.82 -18.26 0.59
CA ARG A 75 -2.97 -19.17 0.67
C ARG A 75 -3.76 -19.22 -0.64
N ILE A 76 -3.99 -18.07 -1.28
CA ILE A 76 -4.73 -18.01 -2.55
C ILE A 76 -4.03 -18.76 -3.68
N ALA A 77 -2.69 -18.79 -3.67
CA ALA A 77 -1.87 -19.55 -4.62
C ALA A 77 -1.82 -21.06 -4.31
N ARG A 78 -2.13 -21.46 -3.07
CA ARG A 78 -2.13 -22.86 -2.66
C ARG A 78 -3.43 -23.60 -2.98
N TYR A 79 -4.58 -22.93 -3.06
CA TYR A 79 -5.86 -23.59 -3.37
C TYR A 79 -5.81 -24.42 -4.67
N PRO A 80 -5.29 -23.89 -5.81
CA PRO A 80 -5.14 -24.69 -7.02
C PRO A 80 -4.30 -25.95 -6.84
N LEU A 81 -3.18 -25.84 -6.12
CA LEU A 81 -2.27 -26.97 -5.90
C LEU A 81 -2.95 -28.08 -5.08
N LEU A 82 -3.64 -27.69 -4.01
CA LEU A 82 -4.35 -28.62 -3.13
C LEU A 82 -5.50 -29.31 -3.85
N LEU A 83 -6.34 -28.54 -4.56
CA LEU A 83 -7.50 -29.07 -5.29
C LEU A 83 -7.09 -29.99 -6.44
N GLN A 84 -6.04 -29.63 -7.20
CA GLN A 84 -5.47 -30.51 -8.22
C GLN A 84 -4.89 -31.79 -7.61
N THR A 85 -4.26 -31.70 -6.43
CA THR A 85 -3.70 -32.88 -5.75
C THR A 85 -4.83 -33.84 -5.35
N ILE A 86 -5.93 -33.33 -4.80
CA ILE A 86 -7.10 -34.13 -4.43
C ILE A 86 -7.71 -34.77 -5.68
N GLN A 87 -7.91 -34.00 -6.76
CA GLN A 87 -8.44 -34.50 -8.02
C GLN A 87 -7.56 -35.63 -8.60
N LYS A 88 -6.23 -35.45 -8.62
CA LYS A 88 -5.28 -36.44 -9.15
C LYS A 88 -5.28 -37.77 -8.41
N HIS A 89 -5.59 -37.75 -7.11
CA HIS A 89 -5.65 -38.97 -6.28
C HIS A 89 -7.08 -39.50 -6.11
N THR A 90 -8.06 -38.95 -6.83
CA THR A 90 -9.44 -39.45 -6.86
C THR A 90 -9.65 -40.29 -8.12
N ASP A 91 -10.25 -41.48 -7.99
CA ASP A 91 -10.60 -42.31 -9.15
C ASP A 91 -11.53 -41.56 -10.10
N ARG A 92 -11.32 -41.69 -11.41
CA ARG A 92 -12.17 -41.08 -12.44
C ARG A 92 -13.62 -41.57 -12.39
N GLN A 93 -13.86 -42.77 -11.88
CA GLN A 93 -15.20 -43.35 -11.72
C GLN A 93 -15.89 -42.85 -10.44
N HIS A 94 -15.16 -42.16 -9.56
CA HIS A 94 -15.72 -41.64 -8.32
C HIS A 94 -16.70 -40.49 -8.61
N PRO A 95 -17.88 -40.44 -7.98
CA PRO A 95 -18.91 -39.42 -8.24
C PRO A 95 -18.42 -37.98 -7.99
N ALA A 96 -17.41 -37.79 -7.14
CA ALA A 96 -16.80 -36.49 -6.88
C ALA A 96 -15.78 -36.02 -7.92
N TYR A 97 -15.34 -36.88 -8.85
CA TYR A 97 -14.23 -36.56 -9.73
C TYR A 97 -14.51 -35.32 -10.59
N ALA A 98 -15.67 -35.29 -11.26
CA ALA A 98 -16.08 -34.18 -12.11
C ALA A 98 -16.21 -32.87 -11.33
N LEU A 99 -16.76 -32.93 -10.10
CA LEU A 99 -16.85 -31.77 -9.22
C LEU A 99 -15.45 -31.26 -8.82
N LEU A 100 -14.52 -32.15 -8.47
CA LEU A 100 -13.16 -31.79 -8.09
C LEU A 100 -12.38 -31.19 -9.26
N GLU A 101 -12.57 -31.71 -10.47
CA GLU A 101 -12.00 -31.14 -11.70
C GLU A 101 -12.52 -29.72 -11.94
N HIS A 102 -13.84 -29.52 -11.88
CA HIS A 102 -14.45 -28.20 -11.99
C HIS A 102 -13.96 -27.23 -10.89
N THR A 103 -13.86 -27.70 -9.65
CA THR A 103 -13.37 -26.91 -8.50
C THR A 103 -11.91 -26.52 -8.69
N ALA A 104 -11.06 -27.45 -9.15
CA ALA A 104 -9.66 -27.18 -9.46
C ALA A 104 -9.53 -26.12 -10.56
N HIS A 105 -10.26 -26.25 -11.67
CA HIS A 105 -10.28 -25.23 -12.73
C HIS A 105 -10.77 -23.87 -12.23
N THR A 106 -11.84 -23.85 -11.44
CA THR A 106 -12.39 -22.62 -10.83
C THR A 106 -11.35 -21.93 -9.95
N SER A 107 -10.61 -22.70 -9.14
CA SER A 107 -9.56 -22.13 -8.28
C SER A 107 -8.40 -21.51 -9.05
N ILE A 108 -8.01 -22.10 -10.19
CA ILE A 108 -6.99 -21.55 -11.08
C ILE A 108 -7.49 -20.23 -11.67
N ALA A 109 -8.70 -20.25 -12.25
CA ALA A 109 -9.32 -19.07 -12.84
C ALA A 109 -9.49 -17.93 -11.81
N LEU A 110 -9.89 -18.26 -10.58
CA LEU A 110 -9.98 -17.32 -9.46
C LEU A 110 -8.62 -16.71 -9.14
N ASN A 111 -7.55 -17.51 -9.06
CA ASN A 111 -6.21 -16.99 -8.83
C ASN A 111 -5.75 -16.05 -9.94
N CYS A 112 -5.98 -16.42 -11.20
CA CYS A 112 -5.68 -15.59 -12.37
C CYS A 112 -6.41 -14.23 -12.31
N ARG A 113 -7.72 -14.24 -12.06
CA ARG A 113 -8.55 -13.02 -11.98
C ARG A 113 -8.10 -12.08 -10.85
N ILE A 114 -7.74 -12.63 -9.69
CA ILE A 114 -7.20 -11.85 -8.57
C ILE A 114 -5.84 -11.24 -8.94
N ASN A 115 -4.96 -12.02 -9.55
CA ASN A 115 -3.63 -11.54 -9.94
C ASN A 115 -3.71 -10.45 -11.02
N GLU A 116 -4.61 -10.61 -11.99
CA GLU A 116 -4.88 -9.61 -13.02
C GLU A 116 -5.44 -8.32 -12.42
N TYR A 117 -6.40 -8.43 -11.50
CA TYR A 117 -6.93 -7.27 -10.77
C TYR A 117 -5.83 -6.51 -10.02
N LYS A 118 -4.96 -7.23 -9.30
CA LYS A 118 -3.80 -6.63 -8.62
C LYS A 118 -2.90 -5.89 -9.61
N ARG A 119 -2.57 -6.51 -10.76
CA ARG A 119 -1.76 -5.89 -11.81
C ARG A 119 -2.42 -4.61 -12.35
N PHE A 120 -3.73 -4.63 -12.61
CA PHE A 120 -4.48 -3.45 -13.05
C PHE A 120 -4.40 -2.32 -12.03
N ARG A 121 -4.58 -2.62 -10.74
CA ARG A 121 -4.47 -1.63 -9.65
C ARG A 121 -3.08 -1.01 -9.56
N GLU A 122 -2.03 -1.83 -9.63
CA GLU A 122 -0.64 -1.33 -9.63
C GLU A 122 -0.35 -0.42 -10.82
N VAL A 123 -0.87 -0.74 -11.99
CA VAL A 123 -0.74 0.10 -13.19
C VAL A 123 -1.50 1.42 -13.00
N ALA A 124 -2.75 1.38 -12.55
CA ALA A 124 -3.56 2.57 -12.30
C ALA A 124 -2.91 3.51 -11.27
N ASP A 125 -2.34 2.97 -10.20
CA ASP A 125 -1.67 3.76 -9.17
C ASP A 125 -0.38 4.41 -9.67
N LYS A 126 0.35 3.76 -10.59
CA LYS A 126 1.52 4.36 -11.26
C LYS A 126 1.11 5.59 -12.09
N TYR A 127 0.05 5.49 -12.89
CA TYR A 127 -0.43 6.62 -13.69
C TYR A 127 -0.89 7.80 -12.83
N LYS A 128 -1.62 7.56 -11.74
CA LYS A 128 -2.01 8.61 -10.78
C LYS A 128 -0.79 9.30 -10.16
N LYS A 129 0.25 8.55 -9.79
CA LYS A 129 1.49 9.11 -9.26
C LYS A 129 2.22 9.96 -10.30
N THR A 130 2.31 9.50 -11.55
CA THR A 130 2.92 10.27 -12.64
C THR A 130 2.17 11.57 -12.93
N GLU A 131 0.84 11.54 -12.95
CA GLU A 131 0.02 12.74 -13.16
C GLU A 131 0.16 13.75 -12.01
N THR A 132 0.11 13.27 -10.75
CA THR A 132 0.29 14.14 -9.58
C THR A 132 1.70 14.75 -9.50
N LEU A 133 2.74 14.00 -9.88
CA LEU A 133 4.10 14.54 -10.01
C LEU A 133 4.15 15.62 -11.11
N SER A 134 3.57 15.35 -12.28
CA SER A 134 3.51 16.33 -13.39
C SER A 134 2.80 17.64 -12.97
N MET A 135 1.69 17.54 -12.23
CA MET A 135 0.98 18.71 -11.72
C MET A 135 1.81 19.48 -10.69
N LYS A 136 2.47 18.79 -9.75
CA LYS A 136 3.38 19.41 -8.77
C LYS A 136 4.55 20.10 -9.44
N ASP A 137 5.13 19.51 -10.47
CA ASP A 137 6.24 20.10 -11.23
C ASP A 137 5.79 21.36 -11.97
N LYS A 138 4.60 21.34 -12.58
CA LYS A 138 3.98 22.54 -13.18
C LYS A 138 3.74 23.63 -12.13
N MET A 139 3.21 23.27 -10.96
CA MET A 139 2.95 24.20 -9.86
C MET A 139 4.25 24.82 -9.31
N ASN A 140 5.30 24.01 -9.11
CA ASN A 140 6.60 24.46 -8.61
C ASN A 140 7.27 25.45 -9.58
N ARG A 141 7.18 25.22 -10.89
CA ARG A 141 7.67 26.17 -11.91
C ARG A 141 6.94 27.52 -11.86
N LEU A 142 5.66 27.52 -11.52
CA LEU A 142 4.84 28.73 -11.40
C LEU A 142 5.05 29.47 -10.07
N ASN A 143 5.30 28.74 -8.98
CA ASN A 143 5.40 29.28 -7.63
C ASN A 143 6.65 30.14 -7.41
N THR A 144 7.84 29.68 -7.80
CA THR A 144 9.09 30.34 -7.38
C THR A 144 9.37 31.66 -8.12
N HIS A 145 9.19 31.72 -9.44
CA HIS A 145 9.69 32.86 -10.23
C HIS A 145 8.66 33.98 -10.45
N SER A 146 7.37 33.65 -10.46
CA SER A 146 6.29 34.62 -10.72
C SER A 146 5.74 35.26 -9.44
N ILE A 147 5.65 34.50 -8.34
CA ILE A 147 5.19 35.03 -7.04
C ILE A 147 6.26 35.95 -6.46
N ALA A 148 7.55 35.57 -6.47
CA ALA A 148 8.64 36.44 -6.00
C ALA A 148 8.64 37.81 -6.69
N LYS A 149 8.42 37.84 -8.02
CA LYS A 149 8.33 39.10 -8.78
C LYS A 149 7.07 39.92 -8.45
N LYS A 150 5.91 39.28 -8.26
CA LYS A 150 4.67 39.97 -7.87
C LYS A 150 4.72 40.49 -6.43
N THR A 151 5.29 39.73 -5.51
CA THR A 151 5.51 40.12 -4.11
C THR A 151 6.54 41.24 -4.00
N ALA A 152 7.62 41.22 -4.78
CA ALA A 152 8.60 42.32 -4.82
C ALA A 152 7.97 43.63 -5.33
N ARG A 153 7.13 43.55 -6.37
CA ARG A 153 6.41 44.73 -6.90
C ARG A 153 5.41 45.29 -5.89
N LEU A 154 4.62 44.42 -5.25
CA LEU A 154 3.69 44.83 -4.21
C LEU A 154 4.42 45.43 -3.00
N SER A 155 5.56 44.86 -2.59
CA SER A 155 6.41 45.40 -1.52
C SER A 155 6.96 46.79 -1.87
N GLN A 156 7.40 47.00 -3.11
CA GLN A 156 7.83 48.32 -3.58
C GLN A 156 6.68 49.33 -3.58
N GLN A 157 5.49 48.91 -3.99
CA GLN A 157 4.31 49.77 -4.08
C GLN A 157 3.80 50.16 -2.67
N ILE A 158 3.76 49.21 -1.74
CA ILE A 158 3.44 49.48 -0.33
C ILE A 158 4.49 50.42 0.30
N LYS A 159 5.79 50.23 0.03
CA LYS A 159 6.85 51.14 0.50
C LYS A 159 6.64 52.58 0.00
N HIS A 160 6.18 52.73 -1.24
CA HIS A 160 5.91 54.05 -1.83
C HIS A 160 4.64 54.69 -1.25
N GLU A 161 3.59 53.91 -0.99
CA GLU A 161 2.30 54.40 -0.47
C GLU A 161 2.30 54.67 1.05
N THR A 162 3.19 54.04 1.84
CA THR A 162 3.18 54.16 3.31
C THR A 162 4.28 55.03 3.92
N GLY A 163 5.24 55.56 3.14
CA GLY A 163 6.23 56.52 3.64
C GLY A 163 7.09 56.02 4.81
N ILE A 164 7.23 54.71 5.00
CA ILE A 164 7.95 54.12 6.13
C ILE A 164 9.46 54.32 5.93
N LYS A 165 10.06 55.26 6.70
CA LYS A 165 11.51 55.46 6.76
C LYS A 165 12.20 54.23 7.36
N PRO A 166 13.35 53.77 6.83
CA PRO A 166 14.13 52.72 7.47
C PRO A 166 14.71 53.24 8.79
N LYS A 167 14.54 52.47 9.87
CA LYS A 167 15.12 52.79 11.18
C LYS A 167 16.63 52.51 11.11
N VAL A 168 17.42 53.57 10.91
CA VAL A 168 18.88 53.53 10.98
C VAL A 168 19.28 53.22 12.43
N ARG A 169 19.95 52.10 12.65
CA ARG A 169 20.58 51.78 13.93
C ARG A 169 21.85 52.62 14.03
N HIS A 170 21.85 53.64 14.88
CA HIS A 170 23.05 54.42 15.18
C HIS A 170 24.05 53.52 15.94
N GLN A 171 25.08 53.04 15.24
CA GLN A 171 26.34 52.66 15.88
C GLN A 171 27.20 53.92 15.94
N CYS A 172 27.27 54.55 17.11
CA CYS A 172 28.32 55.53 17.38
C CYS A 172 29.64 54.79 17.55
N LEU A 173 30.50 54.86 16.52
CA LEU A 173 31.94 54.74 16.69
C LEU A 173 32.43 56.02 17.38
N HIS A 174 33.02 55.90 18.56
CA HIS A 174 33.95 56.89 19.08
C HIS A 174 35.37 56.43 18.74
N ALA A 175 35.97 57.13 17.78
CA ALA A 175 37.41 57.23 17.61
C ALA A 175 37.82 58.62 18.07
N GLY A 176 38.86 58.71 18.90
CA GLY A 176 39.47 59.95 19.34
C GLY A 176 40.76 59.67 20.08
N SER A 177 41.88 59.72 19.35
CA SER A 177 43.23 59.74 19.88
C SER A 177 43.50 61.01 20.69
N CYS A 178 44.08 60.85 21.88
CA CYS A 178 45.33 61.52 22.28
C CYS A 178 45.92 60.77 23.48
#